data_AF-A0A1H0ANJ9-F1
#
_entry.id   AF-A0A1H0ANJ9-F1
#
_cell.length_a   1.000
_cell.length_b   1.000
_cell.length_c   1.000
_cell.angle_alpha   90.00
_cell.angle_beta   90.00
_cell.angle_gamma   90.00
#
_symmetry.space_group_name_H-M   'P 1'
#
loop_
_entity.id
_entity.type
_entity.pdbx_description
1 polymer ?
#
loop_
_entity_poly.entity_id
_entity_poly.type
_entity_poly.pdbx_seq_one_letter_code
_entity_poly.pdbx_strand_id
1 'polypeptide(L)'
;MQNSIKNLMSSNVVSVTPQQSLKEAADLMIQNDIGAVPVVENGALRGIITDRDITTRATASGKDGNATVGECMSEQLTTADATMDVHQAAQLMANKQIRRLPVTENGQLTGMLSLGDLAQQNIFQNEAGQALTNISFPTHNQPQAGQMGKTQMGQAQQGAQMGQQAQQGQAQMGQQAQQQAQQAQQQAQQAQQQAQQAQQQQQNQQNPQSYQ
;
A
#
# COMPACT_ATOMS: atom_id res chain seq x y z
N MET A 1 -22.31 0.10 2.34
CA MET A 1 -21.55 1.33 1.99
C MET A 1 -20.60 1.01 0.84
N GLN A 2 -20.34 1.94 -0.09
CA GLN A 2 -19.59 1.64 -1.31
C GLN A 2 -18.13 1.21 -1.07
N ASN A 3 -17.52 1.59 0.07
CA ASN A 3 -16.10 1.34 0.38
C ASN A 3 -15.87 0.27 1.48
N SER A 4 -16.81 -0.67 1.63
CA SER A 4 -16.66 -1.76 2.60
C SER A 4 -15.73 -2.85 2.06
N ILE A 5 -14.92 -3.45 2.93
CA ILE A 5 -13.98 -4.52 2.55
C ILE A 5 -14.66 -5.75 1.95
N LYS A 6 -15.95 -5.99 2.25
CA LYS A 6 -16.76 -7.06 1.66
C LYS A 6 -16.74 -7.05 0.12
N ASN A 7 -16.63 -5.87 -0.48
CA ASN A 7 -16.64 -5.73 -1.95
C ASN A 7 -15.29 -6.05 -2.59
N LEU A 8 -14.21 -6.16 -1.79
CA LEU A 8 -12.84 -6.33 -2.26
C LEU A 8 -12.18 -7.62 -1.80
N MET A 9 -12.64 -8.17 -0.68
CA MET A 9 -12.04 -9.37 -0.10
C MET A 9 -12.22 -10.58 -1.01
N SER A 10 -11.22 -11.47 -0.99
CA SER A 10 -11.37 -12.82 -1.52
C SER A 10 -12.25 -13.64 -0.58
N SER A 11 -13.39 -14.12 -1.08
CA SER A 11 -14.35 -14.92 -0.28
C SER A 11 -14.04 -16.42 -0.30
N ASN A 12 -13.38 -16.92 -1.36
CA ASN A 12 -12.94 -18.31 -1.43
C ASN A 12 -11.56 -18.44 -0.79
N VAL A 13 -11.53 -18.58 0.54
CA VAL A 13 -10.29 -18.61 1.29
C VAL A 13 -9.83 -20.05 1.49
N VAL A 14 -8.68 -20.39 0.91
CA VAL A 14 -7.98 -21.63 1.25
C VAL A 14 -7.46 -21.55 2.68
N SER A 15 -7.64 -22.62 3.44
CA SER A 15 -7.25 -22.70 4.85
C SER A 15 -6.73 -24.09 5.19
N VAL A 16 -6.07 -24.18 6.34
CA VAL A 16 -5.59 -25.45 6.93
C VAL A 16 -6.10 -25.61 8.36
N THR A 17 -6.11 -26.84 8.88
CA THR A 17 -6.36 -27.08 10.31
C THR A 17 -5.04 -27.07 11.10
N PRO A 18 -5.08 -26.90 12.44
CA PRO A 18 -3.88 -26.98 13.27
C PRO A 18 -3.15 -28.33 13.18
N GLN A 19 -3.86 -29.42 12.84
CA GLN A 19 -3.32 -30.78 12.79
C GLN A 19 -2.72 -31.15 11.44
N GLN A 20 -3.00 -30.38 10.37
CA GLN A 20 -2.36 -30.59 9.08
C GLN A 20 -0.87 -30.28 9.16
N SER A 21 -0.11 -30.87 8.24
CA SER A 21 1.34 -30.73 8.16
C SER A 21 1.75 -29.38 7.55
N LEU A 22 2.96 -28.93 7.88
CA LEU A 22 3.57 -27.77 7.25
C LEU A 22 3.78 -27.96 5.75
N LYS A 23 4.00 -29.21 5.31
CA LYS A 23 4.05 -29.54 3.88
C LYS A 23 2.72 -29.22 3.19
N GLU A 24 1.59 -29.65 3.74
CA GLU A 24 0.28 -29.35 3.15
C GLU A 24 0.02 -27.84 3.10
N ALA A 25 0.40 -27.10 4.15
CA ALA A 25 0.30 -25.63 4.14
C ALA A 25 1.18 -25.00 3.04
N ALA A 26 2.42 -25.48 2.87
CA ALA A 26 3.32 -25.01 1.82
C ALA A 26 2.81 -25.38 0.41
N ASP A 27 2.24 -26.57 0.23
CA ASP A 27 1.63 -26.98 -1.03
C ASP A 27 0.46 -26.06 -1.41
N LEU A 28 -0.38 -25.68 -0.44
CA LEU A 28 -1.45 -24.69 -0.66
C LEU A 28 -0.92 -23.31 -1.01
N MET A 29 0.17 -22.87 -0.38
CA MET A 29 0.85 -21.61 -0.70
C MET A 29 1.32 -21.61 -2.17
N ILE A 30 1.91 -22.70 -2.64
CA ILE A 30 2.35 -22.85 -4.05
C ILE A 30 1.16 -22.85 -5.01
N GLN A 31 0.15 -23.67 -4.73
CA GLN A 31 -1.01 -23.86 -5.62
C GLN A 31 -1.81 -22.57 -5.82
N ASN A 32 -1.83 -21.70 -4.81
CA ASN A 32 -2.64 -20.47 -4.82
C ASN A 32 -1.79 -19.20 -4.98
N ASP A 33 -0.47 -19.30 -5.14
CA ASP A 33 0.46 -18.18 -5.19
C ASP A 33 0.30 -17.21 -3.99
N ILE A 34 0.24 -17.76 -2.78
CA ILE A 34 0.06 -17.00 -1.54
C ILE A 34 1.16 -17.33 -0.53
N GLY A 35 1.52 -16.34 0.31
CA GLY A 35 2.53 -16.52 1.38
C GLY A 35 1.95 -16.59 2.79
N ALA A 36 0.63 -16.60 2.94
CA ALA A 36 -0.04 -16.73 4.23
C ALA A 36 -1.35 -17.49 4.09
N VAL A 37 -1.57 -18.42 5.00
CA VAL A 37 -2.76 -19.29 5.02
C VAL A 37 -3.42 -19.18 6.40
N PRO A 38 -4.71 -18.85 6.48
CA PRO A 38 -5.43 -18.89 7.75
C PRO A 38 -5.58 -20.32 8.25
N VAL A 39 -5.46 -20.47 9.56
CA VAL A 39 -5.64 -21.74 10.26
C VAL A 39 -7.04 -21.76 10.88
N VAL A 40 -7.86 -22.71 10.48
CA VAL A 40 -9.29 -22.79 10.81
C VAL A 40 -9.60 -24.15 11.44
N GLU A 41 -10.37 -24.15 12.52
CA GLU A 41 -10.87 -25.37 13.16
C GLU A 41 -12.36 -25.17 13.47
N ASN A 42 -13.20 -26.09 12.99
CA ASN A 42 -14.67 -25.99 13.12
C ASN A 42 -15.23 -24.64 12.61
N GLY A 43 -14.67 -24.11 11.51
CA GLY A 43 -15.04 -22.83 10.90
C GLY A 43 -14.49 -21.58 11.61
N ALA A 44 -14.02 -21.71 12.85
CA ALA A 44 -13.44 -20.62 13.61
C ALA A 44 -11.98 -20.38 13.21
N LEU A 45 -11.61 -19.10 13.04
CA LEU A 45 -10.21 -18.73 12.82
C LEU A 45 -9.40 -18.94 14.11
N ARG A 46 -8.39 -19.82 14.04
CA ARG A 46 -7.51 -20.19 15.17
C ARG A 46 -6.14 -19.54 15.09
N GLY A 47 -5.67 -19.27 13.88
CA GLY A 47 -4.35 -18.72 13.67
C GLY A 47 -4.09 -18.33 12.23
N ILE A 48 -2.85 -17.97 11.95
CA ILE A 48 -2.33 -17.77 10.60
C ILE A 48 -0.93 -18.38 10.53
N ILE A 49 -0.61 -19.01 9.41
CA ILE A 49 0.73 -19.52 9.11
C ILE A 49 1.27 -18.83 7.86
N THR A 50 2.52 -18.37 7.91
CA THR A 50 3.21 -17.71 6.78
C THR A 50 4.45 -18.48 6.34
N ASP A 51 4.92 -18.22 5.12
CA ASP A 51 6.21 -18.70 4.61
C ASP A 51 7.37 -18.40 5.58
N ARG A 52 7.35 -17.23 6.22
CA ARG A 52 8.29 -16.81 7.25
C ARG A 52 8.16 -17.64 8.51
N ASP A 53 6.96 -17.98 8.94
CA ASP A 53 6.76 -18.84 10.11
C ASP A 53 7.31 -20.24 9.86
N ILE A 54 7.07 -20.82 8.69
CA ILE A 54 7.67 -22.10 8.28
C ILE A 54 9.20 -22.00 8.33
N THR A 55 9.76 -20.96 7.73
CA THR A 55 11.22 -20.75 7.68
C THR A 55 11.83 -20.59 9.08
N THR A 56 11.22 -19.76 9.93
CA THR A 56 11.83 -19.32 11.19
C THR A 56 11.48 -20.19 12.40
N ARG A 57 10.34 -20.89 12.38
CA ARG A 57 9.84 -21.72 13.49
C ARG A 57 9.85 -23.22 13.20
N ALA A 58 10.02 -23.62 11.94
CA ALA A 58 10.20 -25.02 11.56
C ALA A 58 11.62 -25.29 11.07
N THR A 59 11.99 -24.77 9.89
CA THR A 59 13.29 -25.05 9.26
C THR A 59 14.46 -24.65 10.16
N ALA A 60 14.46 -23.41 10.66
CA ALA A 60 15.51 -22.92 11.55
C ALA A 60 15.56 -23.66 12.91
N SER A 61 14.46 -24.30 13.32
CA SER A 61 14.35 -25.07 14.56
C SER A 61 14.56 -26.57 14.36
N GLY A 62 14.96 -27.01 13.15
CA GLY A 62 15.24 -28.42 12.85
C GLY A 62 13.99 -29.29 12.68
N LYS A 63 12.81 -28.69 12.53
CA LYS A 63 11.59 -29.43 12.17
C LYS A 63 11.54 -29.64 10.65
N ASP A 64 10.92 -30.74 10.24
CA ASP A 64 10.68 -31.03 8.83
C ASP A 64 9.24 -30.68 8.42
N GLY A 65 8.87 -31.02 7.17
CA GLY A 65 7.54 -30.76 6.64
C GLY A 65 6.41 -31.58 7.30
N ASN A 66 6.73 -32.57 8.14
CA ASN A 66 5.74 -33.41 8.83
C ASN A 66 5.27 -32.78 10.15
N ALA A 67 5.98 -31.79 10.68
CA ALA A 67 5.50 -31.02 11.83
C ALA A 67 4.14 -30.40 11.52
N THR A 68 3.34 -30.20 12.57
CA THR A 68 1.97 -29.69 12.43
C THR A 68 1.96 -28.17 12.30
N VAL A 69 0.95 -27.64 11.60
CA VAL A 69 0.72 -26.19 11.48
C VAL A 69 0.56 -25.55 12.85
N GLY A 70 -0.13 -26.20 13.78
CA GLY A 70 -0.37 -25.70 15.14
C GLY A 70 0.91 -25.40 15.92
N GLU A 71 2.01 -26.10 15.64
CA GLU A 71 3.29 -25.88 16.30
C GLU A 71 4.04 -24.62 15.83
N CYS A 72 3.67 -24.07 14.67
CA CYS A 72 4.40 -22.95 14.06
C CYS A 72 3.50 -21.74 13.75
N MET A 73 2.18 -21.88 13.75
CA MET A 73 1.26 -20.79 13.47
C MET A 73 1.33 -19.65 14.50
N SER A 74 0.86 -18.46 14.13
CA SER A 74 0.59 -17.36 15.06
C SER A 74 -0.87 -17.37 15.49
N GLU A 75 -1.12 -17.33 16.80
CA GLU A 75 -2.46 -17.21 17.39
C GLU A 75 -2.86 -15.76 17.67
N GLN A 76 -1.92 -14.81 17.57
CA GLN A 76 -2.23 -13.39 17.75
C GLN A 76 -2.91 -12.83 16.48
N LEU A 77 -4.22 -13.04 16.41
CA LEU A 77 -5.03 -12.68 15.26
C LEU A 77 -5.34 -11.18 15.24
N THR A 78 -5.05 -10.55 14.11
CA THR A 78 -5.66 -9.28 13.72
C THR A 78 -6.71 -9.60 12.66
N THR A 79 -7.95 -9.23 12.89
CA THR A 79 -9.07 -9.47 11.96
C THR A 79 -9.86 -8.20 11.72
N ALA A 80 -10.68 -8.21 10.68
CA ALA A 80 -11.66 -7.16 10.41
C ALA A 80 -13.06 -7.75 10.18
N ASP A 81 -14.09 -6.94 10.47
CA ASP A 81 -15.46 -7.25 10.06
C ASP A 81 -15.66 -6.87 8.59
N ALA A 82 -16.48 -7.62 7.86
CA ALA A 82 -16.74 -7.40 6.44
C ALA A 82 -17.27 -5.99 6.13
N THR A 83 -17.94 -5.35 7.08
CA THR A 83 -18.48 -3.98 6.95
C THR A 83 -17.45 -2.87 7.18
N MET A 84 -16.24 -3.21 7.65
CA MET A 84 -15.15 -2.26 7.88
C MET A 84 -14.83 -1.48 6.59
N ASP A 85 -14.49 -0.21 6.75
CA ASP A 85 -14.06 0.64 5.65
C ASP A 85 -12.65 0.27 5.17
N VAL A 86 -12.42 0.37 3.86
CA VAL A 86 -11.14 0.00 3.23
C VAL A 86 -9.97 0.85 3.73
N HIS A 87 -10.16 2.14 3.99
CA HIS A 87 -9.10 3.00 4.51
C HIS A 87 -8.70 2.55 5.92
N GLN A 88 -9.68 2.22 6.76
CA GLN A 88 -9.44 1.69 8.10
C GLN A 88 -8.69 0.34 8.05
N ALA A 89 -9.06 -0.53 7.12
CA ALA A 89 -8.37 -1.80 6.92
C ALA A 89 -6.91 -1.60 6.50
N ALA A 90 -6.63 -0.67 5.58
CA ALA A 90 -5.27 -0.33 5.16
C ALA A 90 -4.42 0.24 6.31
N GLN A 91 -5.00 1.13 7.13
CA GLN A 91 -4.35 1.64 8.33
C GLN A 91 -4.07 0.53 9.35
N LEU A 92 -5.02 -0.39 9.55
CA LEU A 92 -4.84 -1.52 10.45
C LEU A 92 -3.70 -2.43 9.97
N MET A 93 -3.65 -2.74 8.68
CA MET A 93 -2.56 -3.48 8.05
C MET A 93 -1.20 -2.80 8.28
N ALA A 94 -1.13 -1.48 8.05
CA ALA A 94 0.07 -0.70 8.29
C ALA A 94 0.53 -0.77 9.77
N ASN A 95 -0.38 -0.50 10.70
CA ASN A 95 -0.07 -0.44 12.13
C ASN A 95 0.33 -1.81 12.69
N LYS A 96 -0.28 -2.89 12.18
CA LYS A 96 0.02 -4.27 12.59
C LYS A 96 1.15 -4.91 11.80
N GLN A 97 1.71 -4.19 10.83
CA GLN A 97 2.80 -4.67 9.98
C GLN A 97 2.44 -5.95 9.21
N ILE A 98 1.18 -6.05 8.77
CA ILE A 98 0.64 -7.20 8.03
C ILE A 98 0.18 -6.78 6.64
N ARG A 99 0.34 -7.67 5.66
CA ARG A 99 -0.06 -7.42 4.26
C ARG A 99 -1.38 -8.09 3.88
N ARG A 100 -1.88 -8.94 4.75
CA ARG A 100 -3.12 -9.71 4.59
C ARG A 100 -3.89 -9.66 5.90
N LEU A 101 -5.20 -9.47 5.81
CA LEU A 101 -6.11 -9.26 6.92
C LEU A 101 -7.27 -10.25 6.79
N PRO A 102 -7.36 -11.25 7.69
CA PRO A 102 -8.52 -12.11 7.79
C PRO A 102 -9.79 -11.31 8.07
N VAL A 103 -10.83 -11.60 7.30
CA VAL A 103 -12.16 -11.05 7.48
C VAL A 103 -13.02 -12.10 8.16
N THR A 104 -13.63 -11.72 9.28
CA THR A 104 -14.43 -12.63 10.09
C THR A 104 -15.82 -12.06 10.36
N GLU A 105 -16.78 -12.96 10.54
CA GLU A 105 -18.13 -12.65 11.03
C GLU A 105 -18.43 -13.61 12.17
N ASN A 106 -18.72 -13.10 13.37
CA ASN A 106 -18.90 -13.91 14.58
C ASN A 106 -17.76 -14.91 14.86
N GLY A 107 -16.52 -14.51 14.56
CA GLY A 107 -15.32 -15.36 14.74
C GLY A 107 -15.12 -16.44 13.67
N GLN A 108 -16.05 -16.56 12.72
CA GLN A 108 -15.93 -17.44 11.56
C GLN A 108 -15.18 -16.72 10.44
N LEU A 109 -14.29 -17.41 9.75
CA LEU A 109 -13.57 -16.84 8.60
C LEU A 109 -14.52 -16.72 7.40
N THR A 110 -14.70 -15.51 6.88
CA THR A 110 -15.59 -15.22 5.75
C THR A 110 -14.85 -14.66 4.54
N GLY A 111 -13.62 -14.19 4.72
CA GLY A 111 -12.80 -13.70 3.63
C GLY A 111 -11.37 -13.37 4.04
N MET A 112 -10.58 -12.98 3.05
CA MET A 112 -9.23 -12.43 3.23
C MET A 112 -9.10 -11.18 2.38
N LEU A 113 -8.57 -10.11 2.97
CA LEU A 113 -8.21 -8.90 2.25
C LEU A 113 -6.69 -8.76 2.23
N SER A 114 -6.10 -8.49 1.08
CA SER A 114 -4.67 -8.23 0.92
C SER A 114 -4.42 -6.81 0.39
N LEU A 115 -3.20 -6.29 0.60
CA LEU A 115 -2.77 -5.07 -0.08
C LEU A 115 -2.78 -5.20 -1.61
N GLY A 116 -2.61 -6.42 -2.13
CA GLY A 116 -2.76 -6.70 -3.56
C GLY A 116 -4.19 -6.50 -4.06
N ASP A 117 -5.19 -6.86 -3.26
CA ASP A 117 -6.61 -6.63 -3.59
C ASP A 117 -6.91 -5.13 -3.64
N LEU A 118 -6.33 -4.36 -2.70
CA LEU A 118 -6.45 -2.90 -2.69
C LEU A 118 -5.75 -2.26 -3.90
N ALA A 119 -4.54 -2.70 -4.23
CA ALA A 119 -3.75 -2.15 -5.32
C ALA A 119 -4.38 -2.36 -6.71
N GLN A 120 -5.15 -3.43 -6.88
CA GLN A 120 -5.88 -3.69 -8.14
C GLN A 120 -7.05 -2.74 -8.36
N GLN A 121 -7.49 -2.01 -7.34
CA GLN A 121 -8.58 -1.05 -7.44
C GLN A 121 -8.02 0.37 -7.58
N ASN A 122 -8.32 1.03 -8.69
CA ASN A 122 -7.80 2.38 -8.98
C ASN A 122 -8.03 3.38 -7.84
N ILE A 123 -9.17 3.29 -7.15
CA ILE A 123 -9.53 4.21 -6.06
C ILE A 123 -8.80 3.93 -4.74
N PHE A 124 -8.15 2.77 -4.58
CA PHE A 124 -7.47 2.36 -3.34
C PHE A 124 -5.95 2.18 -3.49
N GLN A 125 -5.38 2.61 -4.62
CA GLN A 125 -3.93 2.54 -4.86
C GLN A 125 -3.12 3.35 -3.86
N ASN A 126 -3.65 4.49 -3.41
CA ASN A 126 -2.99 5.34 -2.42
C ASN A 126 -2.93 4.66 -1.05
N GLU A 127 -4.05 4.07 -0.61
CA GLU A 127 -4.15 3.30 0.62
C GLU A 127 -3.19 2.12 0.61
N ALA A 128 -3.17 1.36 -0.50
CA ALA A 128 -2.25 0.24 -0.68
C ALA A 128 -0.79 0.69 -0.61
N GLY A 129 -0.43 1.77 -1.32
CA GLY A 129 0.92 2.31 -1.35
C GLY A 129 1.40 2.85 -0.01
N GLN A 130 0.54 3.60 0.70
CA GLN A 130 0.86 4.12 2.04
C GLN A 130 1.05 2.99 3.06
N ALA A 131 0.13 2.03 3.09
CA ALA A 131 0.23 0.89 3.98
C ALA A 131 1.50 0.08 3.69
N LEU A 132 1.78 -0.21 2.41
CA LEU A 132 2.98 -0.93 2.01
C LEU A 132 4.26 -0.19 2.38
N THR A 133 4.28 1.14 2.24
CA THR A 133 5.43 1.97 2.66
C THR A 133 5.69 1.83 4.15
N ASN A 134 4.65 1.96 4.97
CA ASN A 134 4.76 1.85 6.44
C ASN A 134 5.15 0.43 6.91
N ILE A 135 4.76 -0.60 6.16
CA ILE A 135 5.17 -1.99 6.44
C ILE A 135 6.63 -2.22 6.01
N SER A 136 7.04 -1.61 4.90
CA SER A 136 8.40 -1.79 4.36
C SER A 136 9.45 -1.02 5.15
N PHE A 137 9.04 0.10 5.75
CA PHE A 137 9.83 0.88 6.70
C PHE A 137 9.09 0.91 8.04
N PRO A 138 9.20 -0.16 8.85
CA PRO A 138 8.62 -0.14 10.19
C PRO A 138 9.19 1.06 10.93
N THR A 139 8.32 2.00 11.31
CA THR A 139 8.72 3.15 12.12
C THR A 139 9.18 2.65 13.48
N HIS A 140 10.46 2.30 13.60
CA HIS A 140 11.10 2.14 14.91
C HIS A 140 11.16 3.55 15.53
N ASN A 141 10.51 3.70 16.69
CA ASN A 141 10.38 4.92 17.51
C ASN A 141 9.45 6.03 16.98
N GLN A 142 8.16 5.94 17.31
CA GLN A 142 7.50 7.10 17.92
C GLN A 142 7.61 6.94 19.44
N PRO A 143 8.34 7.81 20.16
CA PRO A 143 8.28 7.84 21.61
C PRO A 143 6.84 8.14 22.03
N GLN A 144 6.27 7.28 22.87
CA GLN A 144 5.05 7.63 23.60
C GLN A 144 5.33 8.94 24.36
N ALA A 145 4.44 9.92 24.20
CA ALA A 145 4.48 11.17 24.92
C ALA A 145 4.36 10.88 26.43
N GLY A 146 5.50 10.72 27.11
CA GLY A 146 5.50 10.38 28.54
C GLY A 146 6.86 10.33 29.22
N GLN A 147 7.97 10.07 28.50
CA GLN A 147 9.29 10.01 29.14
C GLN A 147 10.38 10.55 28.20
N MET A 148 10.65 11.86 28.27
CA MET A 148 11.83 12.47 27.65
C MET A 148 12.81 12.91 28.75
N GLY A 149 13.78 12.03 29.03
CA GLY A 149 15.02 12.39 29.72
C GLY A 149 15.90 13.25 28.82
N LYS A 150 16.56 14.25 29.39
CA LYS A 150 17.25 15.39 28.73
C LYS A 150 18.45 15.05 27.81
N THR A 151 18.65 13.80 27.40
CA THR A 151 19.89 13.38 26.72
C THR A 151 19.76 13.21 25.20
N GLN A 152 18.55 13.28 24.62
CA GLN A 152 18.33 13.04 23.17
C GLN A 152 17.87 14.27 22.35
N MET A 153 18.05 15.50 22.86
CA MET A 153 17.63 16.71 22.14
C MET A 153 18.47 17.01 20.89
N GLY A 154 19.74 16.57 20.84
CA GLY A 154 20.65 16.85 19.72
C GLY A 154 20.43 16.00 18.47
N GLN A 155 19.99 14.74 18.62
CA GLN A 155 19.82 13.82 17.49
C GLN A 155 18.43 13.93 16.83
N ALA A 156 17.40 14.30 17.61
CA ALA A 156 16.05 14.54 17.09
C ALA A 156 15.98 15.78 16.19
N GLN A 157 16.79 16.81 16.45
CA GLN A 157 16.83 18.04 15.64
C GLN A 157 17.42 17.80 14.24
N GLN A 158 18.41 16.92 14.10
CA GLN A 158 19.01 16.59 12.79
C GLN A 158 18.06 15.78 11.90
N GLY A 159 17.30 14.83 12.46
CA GLY A 159 16.31 14.05 11.70
C GLY A 159 15.14 14.89 11.21
N ALA A 160 14.63 15.81 12.06
CA ALA A 160 13.58 16.74 11.68
C ALA A 160 14.04 17.73 10.58
N GLN A 161 15.30 18.19 10.64
CA GLN A 161 15.89 19.03 9.58
C GLN A 161 16.01 18.29 8.24
N MET A 162 16.45 17.02 8.24
CA MET A 162 16.54 16.23 7.02
C MET A 162 15.15 15.96 6.39
N GLY A 163 14.13 15.67 7.20
CA GLY A 163 12.76 15.47 6.73
C GLY A 163 12.14 16.75 6.15
N GLN A 164 12.36 17.89 6.79
CA GLN A 164 11.92 19.20 6.28
C GLN A 164 12.65 19.58 4.99
N GLN A 165 13.95 19.28 4.87
CA GLN A 165 14.71 19.51 3.64
C GLN A 165 14.23 18.63 2.48
N ALA A 166 13.87 17.37 2.74
CA ALA A 166 13.33 16.48 1.70
C ALA A 166 11.94 16.93 1.21
N GLN A 167 11.05 17.33 2.12
CA GLN A 167 9.74 17.89 1.76
C GLN A 167 9.87 19.21 1.00
N GLN A 168 10.78 20.09 1.42
CA GLN A 168 11.06 21.33 0.69
C GLN A 168 11.64 21.07 -0.71
N GLY A 169 12.51 20.06 -0.86
CA GLY A 169 13.08 19.68 -2.16
C GLY A 169 12.02 19.16 -3.14
N GLN A 170 11.10 18.30 -2.68
CA GLN A 170 9.99 17.81 -3.50
C GLN A 170 9.02 18.93 -3.89
N ALA A 171 8.70 19.84 -2.96
CA ALA A 171 7.85 21.00 -3.24
C ALA A 171 8.49 21.96 -4.26
N GLN A 172 9.80 22.23 -4.14
CA GLN A 172 10.55 23.07 -5.08
C GLN A 172 10.60 22.45 -6.49
N MET A 173 10.81 21.13 -6.57
CA MET A 173 10.86 20.42 -7.85
C MET A 173 9.50 20.44 -8.56
N GLY A 174 8.40 20.31 -7.82
CA GLY A 174 7.03 20.46 -8.35
C GLY A 174 6.72 21.88 -8.83
N GLN A 175 7.14 22.90 -8.09
CA GLN A 175 6.96 24.30 -8.49
C GLN A 175 7.78 24.66 -9.73
N GLN A 176 9.02 24.16 -9.85
CA GLN A 176 9.84 24.35 -11.06
C GLN A 176 9.22 23.66 -12.28
N ALA A 177 8.71 22.44 -12.14
CA ALA A 177 8.04 21.74 -13.23
C ALA A 177 6.79 22.49 -13.71
N GLN A 178 5.98 23.04 -12.78
CA GLN A 178 4.83 23.87 -13.12
C GLN A 178 5.21 25.17 -13.83
N GLN A 179 6.27 25.86 -13.38
CA GLN A 179 6.76 27.08 -14.04
C GLN A 179 7.27 26.80 -15.45
N GLN A 180 8.02 25.71 -15.66
CA GLN A 180 8.49 25.32 -16.99
C GLN A 180 7.33 24.98 -17.93
N ALA A 181 6.30 24.28 -17.43
CA ALA A 181 5.10 23.98 -18.22
C ALA A 181 4.34 25.25 -18.63
N GLN A 182 4.19 26.22 -17.71
CA GLN A 182 3.55 27.51 -18.02
C GLN A 182 4.35 28.34 -19.03
N GLN A 183 5.68 28.37 -18.91
CA GLN A 183 6.55 29.07 -19.87
C GLN A 183 6.46 28.44 -21.27
N ALA A 184 6.48 27.10 -21.35
CA ALA A 184 6.33 26.39 -22.62
C ALA A 184 4.97 26.69 -23.29
N GLN A 185 3.89 26.75 -22.51
CA GLN A 185 2.56 27.12 -23.02
C GLN A 185 2.51 28.56 -23.54
N GLN A 186 3.11 29.52 -22.82
CA GLN A 186 3.18 30.91 -23.26
C GLN A 186 3.98 31.07 -24.56
N GLN A 187 5.13 30.38 -24.67
CA GLN A 187 5.94 30.39 -25.88
C GLN A 187 5.18 29.80 -27.08
N ALA A 188 4.44 28.71 -26.88
CA ALA A 188 3.61 28.12 -27.92
C ALA A 188 2.50 29.07 -28.39
N GLN A 189 1.84 29.78 -27.47
CA GLN A 189 0.81 30.77 -27.80
C GLN A 189 1.39 31.96 -28.57
N GLN A 190 2.56 32.47 -28.17
CA GLN A 190 3.23 33.56 -28.87
C GLN A 190 3.64 33.16 -30.29
N ALA A 191 4.19 31.95 -30.47
CA ALA A 191 4.54 31.43 -31.79
C ALA A 191 3.31 31.31 -32.71
N GLN A 192 2.16 30.87 -32.17
CA GLN A 192 0.91 30.81 -32.92
C GLN A 192 0.39 32.19 -33.34
N GLN A 193 0.45 33.19 -32.45
CA GLN A 193 0.04 34.55 -32.77
C GLN A 193 0.94 35.18 -33.85
N GLN A 194 2.25 34.98 -33.76
CA GLN A 194 3.20 35.46 -34.77
C GLN A 194 2.95 34.82 -36.14
N ALA A 195 2.67 33.51 -36.17
CA ALA A 195 2.33 32.81 -37.41
C ALA A 195 1.03 33.36 -38.04
N GLN A 196 0.00 33.64 -37.22
CA GLN A 196 -1.26 34.24 -37.70
C GLN A 196 -1.06 35.66 -38.23
N GLN A 197 -0.26 36.49 -37.56
CA GLN A 197 0.06 37.85 -38.02
C GLN A 197 0.85 37.84 -39.33
N ALA A 198 1.82 36.94 -39.47
CA ALA A 198 2.58 36.77 -40.72
C ALA A 198 1.67 36.36 -41.89
N GLN A 199 0.71 35.46 -41.65
CA GLN A 199 -0.28 35.06 -42.66
C GLN A 199 -1.21 36.22 -43.06
N GLN A 200 -1.69 37.03 -42.11
CA GLN A 200 -2.50 38.22 -42.40
C GLN A 200 -1.73 39.29 -43.18
N GLN A 201 -0.46 39.51 -42.86
CA GLN A 201 0.39 40.45 -43.59
C GLN A 201 0.64 40.00 -45.04
N GLN A 202 0.82 38.69 -45.27
CA GLN A 202 0.94 38.14 -46.63
C GLN A 202 -0.37 38.27 -47.42
N GLN A 203 -1.53 38.07 -46.79
CA GLN A 203 -2.83 38.28 -47.44
C GLN A 203 -3.07 39.76 -47.81
N ASN A 204 -2.69 40.70 -46.93
CA ASN A 204 -2.85 42.13 -47.21
C ASN A 204 -1.89 42.66 -48.29
N GLN A 205 -0.70 42.05 -48.46
CA GLN A 205 0.23 42.41 -49.55
C GLN A 205 -0.22 41.85 -50.91
N GLN A 206 -1.03 40.80 -50.94
CA GLN A 206 -1.56 40.21 -52.18
C GLN A 206 -2.83 40.90 -52.71
N ASN A 207 -3.41 41.87 -51.98
CA ASN A 207 -4.61 42.58 -52.43
C ASN A 207 -4.57 44.10 -52.14
N PRO A 208 -3.77 44.90 -52.89
CA PRO A 208 -3.60 46.33 -52.62
C PRO A 208 -4.71 47.24 -53.20
N GLN A 209 -5.87 46.71 -53.62
CA GLN A 209 -6.92 47.51 -54.28
C GLN A 209 -8.26 47.44 -53.53
N SER A 210 -8.42 48.30 -52.52
CA SER A 210 -9.73 48.76 -52.07
C SER A 210 -9.61 50.07 -51.28
N TYR A 211 -8.97 51.08 -51.88
CA TYR A 211 -9.13 52.48 -51.50
C TYR A 211 -9.20 53.33 -52.77
N GLN A 212 -10.38 53.31 -53.41
CA GLN A 212 -10.95 54.43 -54.16
C GLN A 212 -12.44 54.48 -53.85
#